data_AF-A0A3B4BB80-F1
#
_entry.id   AF-A0A3B4BB80-F1
#
_cell.length_a   1.000
_cell.length_b   1.000
_cell.length_c   1.000
_cell.angle_alpha   90.00
_cell.angle_beta   90.00
_cell.angle_gamma   90.00
#
_symmetry.space_group_name_H-M   'P 1'
#
loop_
_entity.id
_entity.type
_entity.pdbx_description
1 polymer ?
#
loop_
_entity_poly.entity_id
_entity_poly.type
_entity_poly.pdbx_seq_one_letter_code
_entity_poly.pdbx_strand_id
1 'polypeptide(L)'
;KLAKMYKIFVLMRYYVYFENSSSNPLLIRRIEELNKTANGNVEAKVVCFYRRRDISSTLIALADKHASDCGSSSTTSTTTN
;
A
#
# COMPACT_ATOMS: atom_id res chain seq x y z
N LYS A 1 25.26 -10.15 9.81
CA LYS A 1 23.86 -10.42 10.22
C LYS A 1 23.23 -9.23 10.97
N LEU A 2 23.87 -8.68 12.01
CA LEU A 2 23.34 -7.56 12.82
C LEU A 2 23.02 -6.29 12.02
N ALA A 3 23.90 -5.86 11.11
CA ALA A 3 23.66 -4.68 10.26
C ALA A 3 22.42 -4.81 9.36
N LYS A 4 22.13 -6.02 8.86
CA LYS A 4 20.93 -6.30 8.05
C LYS A 4 19.67 -6.23 8.91
N MET A 5 19.74 -6.73 10.14
CA MET A 5 18.63 -6.66 11.10
C MET A 5 18.36 -5.23 11.57
N TYR A 6 19.41 -4.45 11.87
CA TYR A 6 19.29 -3.03 12.19
C TYR A 6 18.72 -2.24 11.01
N LYS A 7 19.22 -2.49 9.79
CA LYS A 7 18.67 -1.88 8.56
C LYS A 7 17.19 -2.22 8.38
N ILE A 8 16.79 -3.48 8.55
CA ILE A 8 15.39 -3.91 8.50
C ILE A 8 14.54 -3.22 9.57
N PHE A 9 15.00 -3.19 10.82
CA PHE A 9 14.26 -2.59 11.93
C PHE A 9 14.11 -1.07 11.79
N VAL A 10 15.13 -0.40 11.26
CA VAL A 10 15.16 1.04 11.05
C VAL A 10 14.27 1.44 9.86
N LEU A 11 14.28 0.68 8.76
CA LEU A 11 13.49 1.01 7.56
C LEU A 11 11.96 0.90 7.77
N MET A 12 11.50 -0.02 8.61
CA MET A 12 10.07 -0.27 8.88
C MET A 12 9.30 0.92 9.47
N ARG A 13 9.98 2.02 9.85
CA ARG A 13 9.35 3.18 10.51
C ARG A 13 9.26 4.43 9.62
N TYR A 14 9.80 4.40 8.41
CA TYR A 14 9.87 5.63 7.60
C TYR A 14 8.76 5.73 6.55
N TYR A 15 8.07 6.85 6.65
CA TYR A 15 7.14 7.33 5.63
C TYR A 15 7.79 8.48 4.87
N VAL A 16 7.54 8.52 3.58
CA VAL A 16 8.10 9.51 2.67
C VAL A 16 6.99 10.16 1.85
N TYR A 17 7.16 11.45 1.60
CA TYR A 17 6.27 12.26 0.80
C TYR A 17 6.85 12.41 -0.61
N PHE A 18 6.06 12.06 -1.61
CA PHE A 18 6.42 12.15 -3.02
C PHE A 18 5.62 13.27 -3.68
N GLU A 19 6.30 14.05 -4.49
CA GLU A 19 5.64 14.95 -5.44
C GLU A 19 5.23 14.16 -6.68
N ASN A 20 3.97 14.31 -7.10
CA ASN A 20 3.44 13.71 -8.33
C ASN A 20 3.21 14.79 -9.41
N SER A 21 2.75 15.95 -8.99
CA SER A 21 2.80 17.21 -9.72
C SER A 21 2.65 18.36 -8.72
N SER A 22 3.16 19.54 -9.06
CA SER A 22 3.20 20.71 -8.16
C SER A 22 1.83 21.17 -7.65
N SER A 23 0.75 20.83 -8.34
CA SER A 23 -0.63 21.18 -7.95
C SER A 23 -1.38 20.06 -7.22
N ASN A 24 -0.81 18.85 -7.16
CA ASN A 24 -1.41 17.74 -6.45
C ASN A 24 -0.85 17.65 -5.02
N PRO A 25 -1.68 17.27 -4.02
CA PRO A 25 -1.16 17.00 -2.70
C PRO A 25 -0.13 15.86 -2.73
N LEU A 26 0.84 15.93 -1.81
CA LEU A 26 1.93 14.95 -1.73
C LEU A 26 1.39 13.53 -1.52
N LEU A 27 2.02 12.57 -2.20
CA LEU A 27 1.73 11.15 -2.05
C LEU A 27 2.52 10.57 -0.89
N ILE A 28 1.90 9.69 -0.10
CA ILE A 28 2.56 9.04 1.03
C ILE A 28 2.94 7.62 0.63
N ARG A 29 4.18 7.23 0.92
CA ARG A 29 4.66 5.86 0.75
C ARG A 29 5.45 5.41 1.97
N ARG A 30 5.40 4.12 2.31
CA ARG A 30 6.27 3.53 3.34
C ARG A 30 7.44 2.85 2.68
N ILE A 31 8.64 3.06 3.21
CA ILE A 31 9.85 2.40 2.71
C ILE A 31 9.90 0.97 3.25
N GLU A 32 10.02 0.01 2.34
CA GLU A 32 10.27 -1.40 2.70
C GLU A 32 11.77 -1.72 2.59
N GLU A 33 12.42 -1.17 1.56
CA GLU A 33 13.83 -1.42 1.30
C GLU A 33 14.48 -0.23 0.60
N LEU A 34 15.73 0.07 0.96
CA LEU A 34 16.59 1.01 0.25
C LEU A 34 17.82 0.31 -0.29
N ASN A 35 18.01 0.43 -1.59
CA ASN A 35 19.16 -0.10 -2.31
C ASN A 35 19.98 1.05 -2.87
N LYS A 36 21.30 0.97 -2.69
CA LYS A 36 22.25 1.91 -3.29
C LYS A 36 22.96 1.17 -4.41
N THR A 37 22.86 1.69 -5.63
CA THR A 37 23.55 1.13 -6.79
C THR A 37 25.04 1.48 -6.75
N ALA A 38 25.87 0.73 -7.47
CA ALA A 38 27.32 0.97 -7.52
C ALA A 38 27.68 2.36 -8.10
N ASN A 39 26.83 2.90 -8.98
CA ASN A 39 26.94 4.26 -9.50
C ASN A 39 26.56 5.35 -8.47
N GLY A 40 26.11 4.97 -7.28
CA GLY A 40 25.74 5.90 -6.21
C GLY A 40 24.27 6.31 -6.19
N ASN A 41 23.45 5.86 -7.14
CA ASN A 41 22.01 6.13 -7.14
C ASN A 41 21.33 5.36 -6.01
N VAL A 42 20.22 5.90 -5.51
CA VAL A 42 19.41 5.26 -4.46
C VAL A 42 18.05 4.90 -5.04
N GLU A 43 17.69 3.63 -4.88
CA GLU A 43 16.40 3.09 -5.26
C GLU A 43 15.63 2.65 -4.01
N ALA A 44 14.34 2.93 -3.99
CA ALA A 44 13.48 2.58 -2.86
C ALA A 44 12.37 1.64 -3.33
N LYS A 45 12.27 0.48 -2.67
CA LYS A 45 11.07 -0.34 -2.72
C LYS A 45 10.10 0.18 -1.67
N VAL A 46 8.89 0.49 -2.10
CA VAL A 46 7.90 1.21 -1.28
C VAL A 46 6.52 0.58 -1.37
N VAL A 47 5.76 0.70 -0.29
CA VAL A 47 4.31 0.46 -0.27
C VAL A 47 3.60 1.79 -0.51
N CYS A 48 2.68 1.82 -1.47
CA CYS A 48 1.91 3.00 -1.82
C CYS A 48 0.63 3.10 -1.00
N PHE A 49 0.36 4.28 -0.45
CA PHE A 49 -0.93 4.61 0.13
C PHE A 49 -1.71 5.48 -0.86
N TYR A 50 -2.97 5.11 -1.08
CA TYR A 50 -3.87 5.85 -1.93
C TYR A 50 -4.89 6.57 -1.06
N ARG A 51 -5.19 7.83 -1.42
CA ARG A 51 -6.35 8.51 -0.85
C ARG A 51 -7.59 7.88 -1.48
N ARG A 52 -8.69 7.84 -0.74
CA ARG A 52 -9.95 7.25 -1.24
C ARG A 52 -10.41 7.86 -2.57
N ARG A 53 -10.15 9.15 -2.81
CA ARG A 53 -10.48 9.83 -4.08
C ARG A 53 -9.60 9.43 -5.27
N ASP A 54 -8.39 8.92 -5.02
CA ASP A 54 -7.45 8.51 -6.09
C ASP A 54 -7.73 7.08 -6.57
N ILE A 55 -8.58 6.33 -5.87
CA ILE A 55 -8.96 4.97 -6.20
C ILE A 55 -10.26 5.02 -6.99
N SER A 56 -10.36 4.23 -8.07
CA SER A 56 -11.60 4.11 -8.85
C SER A 56 -12.77 3.71 -7.94
N SER A 57 -13.91 4.39 -8.11
CA SER A 57 -15.14 4.10 -7.36
C SER A 57 -15.58 2.63 -7.50
N THR A 58 -15.36 2.03 -8.67
CA THR A 58 -15.65 0.61 -8.92
C THR A 58 -14.82 -0.31 -8.00
N LEU A 59 -13.53 -0.02 -7.82
CA LEU A 59 -12.65 -0.82 -6.95
C LEU A 59 -13.02 -0.66 -5.48
N ILE A 60 -13.40 0.55 -5.08
CA ILE A 60 -13.88 0.82 -3.72
C ILE A 60 -15.16 0.02 -3.46
N ALA A 61 -16.14 0.06 -4.36
CA ALA A 61 -17.39 -0.67 -4.22
C ALA A 61 -17.17 -2.19 -4.16
N LEU A 62 -16.26 -2.73 -4.98
CA LEU A 62 -15.89 -4.15 -4.93
C LEU A 62 -15.25 -4.53 -3.60
N ALA A 63 -14.30 -3.72 -3.12
CA ALA A 63 -13.63 -3.97 -1.85
C ALA A 63 -14.62 -3.91 -0.67
N ASP A 64 -15.51 -2.91 -0.66
CA ASP A 64 -16.53 -2.75 0.36
C ASP A 64 -17.51 -3.96 0.35
N LYS A 65 -17.91 -4.47 -0.82
CA LYS A 65 -18.74 -5.69 -0.95
C LYS A 65 -18.05 -6.93 -0.36
N HIS A 66 -16.80 -7.17 -0.73
CA HIS A 66 -16.04 -8.31 -0.21
C HIS A 66 -15.79 -8.20 1.31
N ALA A 67 -15.61 -6.99 1.83
CA ALA A 67 -15.47 -6.76 3.26
C ALA A 67 -16.77 -7.05 4.02
N SER A 68 -17.94 -6.71 3.45
CA SER A 68 -19.24 -7.09 4.02
C SER A 68 -19.53 -8.59 3.97
N ASP A 69 -19.14 -9.28 2.88
CA ASP A 69 -19.33 -10.73 2.73
C ASP A 69 -18.45 -11.56 3.68
N CYS A 70 -17.31 -11.01 4.14
CA CYS A 70 -16.45 -11.65 5.14
C CYS A 70 -17.07 -11.67 6.56
N GLY A 71 -18.00 -10.76 6.84
CA GLY A 71 -18.70 -10.67 8.13
C GLY A 71 -19.93 -11.58 8.27
N SER A 72 -20.36 -12.23 7.18
CA SER A 72 -21.61 -12.99 7.12
C SER A 72 -21.41 -14.40 6.57
N SER A 73 -20.50 -15.17 7.18
CA SER A 73 -20.55 -16.63 7.07
C SER A 73 -21.65 -17.22 7.98
N SER A 74 -22.90 -16.96 7.62
CA SER A 74 -24.03 -17.80 8.01
C SER A 74 -25.08 -17.80 6.90
N THR A 75 -25.02 -18.85 6.08
CA THR A 75 -26.15 -19.56 5.46
C THR A 75 -27.21 -18.72 4.73
N THR A 76 -27.33 -18.87 3.39
CA THR A 76 -28.52 -19.49 2.76
C THR A 76 -28.45 -19.52 1.22
N SER A 77 -28.35 -20.75 0.68
CA SER A 77 -29.18 -21.31 -0.39
C SER A 77 -29.22 -20.63 -1.79
N THR A 78 -28.45 -21.22 -2.72
CA THR A 78 -28.85 -21.32 -4.12
C THR A 78 -30.18 -22.07 -4.23
N THR A 79 -31.24 -21.38 -4.65
CA THR A 79 -32.39 -21.98 -5.35
C THR A 79 -32.73 -21.04 -6.50
N THR A 80 -32.48 -21.48 -7.73
CA THR A 80 -32.98 -20.83 -8.95
C THR A 80 -34.02 -21.78 -9.53
N ASN A 81 -35.21 -21.24 -9.81
CA ASN A 81 -36.33 -21.93 -10.48
C ASN A 81 -35.92 -22.49 -11.84
#